data_AF-A0A9W7NLD2-F1
#
_entry.id   AF-A0A9W7NLD2-F1
#
_cell.length_a   1.000
_cell.length_b   1.000
_cell.length_c   1.000
_cell.angle_alpha   90.00
_cell.angle_beta   90.00
_cell.angle_gamma   90.00
#
_symmetry.space_group_name_H-M   'P 1'
#
loop_
_entity.id
_entity.type
_entity.pdbx_description
1 polymer ?
#
loop_
_entity_poly.entity_id
_entity_poly.type
_entity_poly.pdbx_seq_one_letter_code
_entity_poly.pdbx_strand_id
1 'polypeptide(L)'
;MAERALYDQAIDRSAVFQEANVRPLAPLAYPVRALSLTGNTTWAEGKEGQPVTIDSPYGQWISVEPELQTICRNFPRGQVLEKLHQLLGLKPATEANRNERFVRFTIEKQANGPTQTGIFRPCANPDTAATQCGNQIKVADSQGAYVSWFANQMVFSYKRDPAMSGTGYPWTRLGYTYNWDPAAADIRGVQEYVVPDKTVVTVTEIVKPEDYCAP
;
A
#
# COMPACT_ATOMS: atom_id res chain seq x y z
N MET A 1 18.59 -13.18 -10.79
CA MET A 1 17.66 -13.78 -11.79
C MET A 1 16.45 -14.43 -11.13
N ALA A 2 16.59 -15.18 -10.03
CA ALA A 2 15.45 -15.79 -9.33
C ALA A 2 14.42 -14.76 -8.78
N GLU A 3 14.90 -13.73 -8.08
CA GLU A 3 14.02 -12.72 -7.46
C GLU A 3 13.22 -11.90 -8.49
N ARG A 4 13.85 -11.56 -9.61
CA ARG A 4 13.17 -10.92 -10.75
C ARG A 4 12.02 -11.78 -11.28
N ALA A 5 12.27 -13.08 -11.47
CA ALA A 5 11.26 -13.98 -12.00
C ALA A 5 10.08 -14.16 -11.02
N LEU A 6 10.34 -14.20 -9.72
CA LEU A 6 9.30 -14.24 -8.69
C LEU A 6 8.44 -12.97 -8.71
N TYR A 7 9.07 -11.80 -8.81
CA TYR A 7 8.36 -10.53 -8.89
C TYR A 7 7.51 -10.43 -10.16
N ASP A 8 8.06 -10.78 -11.33
CA ASP A 8 7.31 -10.83 -12.59
C ASP A 8 6.12 -11.80 -12.52
N GLN A 9 6.30 -12.96 -11.90
CA GLN A 9 5.21 -13.91 -11.68
C GLN A 9 4.12 -13.32 -10.76
N ALA A 10 4.49 -12.53 -9.75
CA ALA A 10 3.53 -11.83 -8.91
C ALA A 10 2.69 -10.84 -9.72
N ILE A 11 3.28 -10.09 -10.66
CA ILE A 11 2.56 -9.21 -11.59
C ILE A 11 1.53 -10.01 -12.39
N ASP A 12 1.96 -11.11 -13.02
CA ASP A 12 1.11 -11.93 -13.88
C ASP A 12 -0.05 -12.55 -13.07
N ARG A 13 0.23 -13.01 -11.84
CA ARG A 13 -0.78 -13.63 -10.96
C ARG A 13 -1.77 -12.62 -10.41
N SER A 14 -1.34 -11.42 -10.01
CA SER A 14 -2.23 -10.40 -9.45
C SER A 14 -3.16 -9.79 -10.51
N ALA A 15 -2.75 -9.81 -11.78
CA ALA A 15 -3.58 -9.32 -12.90
C ALA A 15 -4.88 -10.13 -13.07
N VAL A 16 -4.86 -11.42 -12.70
CA VAL A 16 -6.02 -12.33 -12.85
C VAL A 16 -6.76 -12.45 -11.52
N PHE A 17 -8.06 -12.13 -11.53
CA PHE A 17 -8.90 -12.28 -10.34
C PHE A 17 -9.10 -13.77 -10.05
N GLN A 18 -8.94 -14.14 -8.79
CA GLN A 18 -9.30 -15.47 -8.30
C GLN A 18 -10.12 -15.30 -7.03
N GLU A 19 -11.29 -15.92 -6.99
CA GLU A 19 -12.16 -15.88 -5.80
C GLU A 19 -11.47 -16.48 -4.57
N ALA A 20 -10.63 -17.49 -4.77
CA ALA A 20 -9.81 -18.09 -3.72
C ALA A 20 -8.80 -17.11 -3.08
N ASN A 21 -8.55 -15.95 -3.69
CA ASN A 21 -7.70 -14.89 -3.13
C ASN A 21 -8.50 -13.84 -2.33
N VAL A 22 -9.83 -13.88 -2.34
CA VAL A 22 -10.62 -12.98 -1.49
C VAL A 22 -10.31 -13.29 -0.02
N ARG A 23 -10.09 -12.23 0.77
CA ARG A 23 -9.74 -12.32 2.19
C ARG A 23 -10.62 -11.36 2.98
N PRO A 24 -10.96 -11.69 4.24
CA PRO A 24 -11.57 -10.73 5.15
C PRO A 24 -10.68 -9.51 5.35
N LEU A 25 -11.30 -8.34 5.45
CA LEU A 25 -10.68 -7.04 5.68
C LEU A 25 -11.23 -6.44 6.97
N ALA A 26 -10.37 -5.78 7.74
CA ALA A 26 -10.82 -5.04 8.91
C ALA A 26 -11.31 -3.65 8.48
N PRO A 27 -12.52 -3.23 8.90
CA PRO A 27 -12.97 -1.86 8.75
C PRO A 27 -12.01 -0.87 9.41
N LEU A 28 -11.84 0.31 8.82
CA LEU A 28 -11.06 1.37 9.45
C LEU A 28 -11.79 2.01 10.63
N ALA A 29 -11.06 2.19 11.73
CA ALA A 29 -11.44 3.05 12.84
C ALA A 29 -10.66 4.37 12.76
N TYR A 30 -11.33 5.48 13.07
CA TYR A 30 -10.74 6.81 13.07
C TYR A 30 -10.39 7.28 14.50
N PRO A 31 -9.31 8.05 14.70
CA PRO A 31 -8.33 8.45 13.68
C PRO A 31 -7.51 7.25 13.18
N VAL A 32 -7.26 7.20 11.87
CA VAL A 32 -6.50 6.10 11.25
C VAL A 32 -5.03 6.35 11.52
N ARG A 33 -4.36 5.39 12.16
CA ARG A 33 -2.90 5.37 12.27
C ARG A 33 -2.33 4.67 11.06
N ALA A 34 -1.63 5.42 10.22
CA ALA A 34 -1.14 4.98 8.93
C ALA A 34 0.38 5.15 8.82
N LEU A 35 0.95 4.44 7.86
CA LEU A 35 2.36 4.53 7.51
C LEU A 35 2.59 4.29 6.03
N SER A 36 3.59 4.96 5.48
CA SER A 36 4.16 4.66 4.17
C SER A 36 5.65 4.37 4.31
N LEU A 37 6.12 3.29 3.67
CA LEU A 37 7.54 3.11 3.40
C LEU A 37 7.91 3.98 2.20
N THR A 38 8.88 4.89 2.35
CA THR A 38 9.26 5.81 1.27
C THR A 38 10.72 6.27 1.40
N GLY A 39 11.37 6.49 0.27
CA GLY A 39 12.68 7.15 0.19
C GLY A 39 12.59 8.68 0.17
N ASN A 40 11.38 9.24 0.00
CA ASN A 40 11.13 10.69 0.06
C ASN A 40 10.43 11.06 1.37
N THR A 41 11.21 11.55 2.32
CA THR A 41 10.76 11.99 3.65
C THR A 41 10.57 13.49 3.77
N THR A 42 10.98 14.27 2.76
CA THR A 42 11.08 15.75 2.84
C THR A 42 9.77 16.43 3.19
N TRP A 43 8.62 15.86 2.82
CA TRP A 43 7.31 16.43 3.16
C TRP A 43 6.96 16.32 4.66
N ALA A 44 7.62 15.41 5.39
CA ALA A 44 7.35 15.12 6.80
C ALA A 44 8.45 15.60 7.76
N GLU A 45 9.65 15.92 7.26
CA GLU A 45 10.80 16.31 8.07
C GLU A 45 10.52 17.57 8.90
N GLY A 46 10.66 17.46 10.23
CA GLY A 46 10.41 18.56 11.17
C GLY A 46 8.94 18.96 11.29
N LYS A 47 8.02 18.08 10.89
CA LYS A 47 6.56 18.28 10.93
C LYS A 47 5.86 17.37 11.94
N GLU A 48 6.59 16.71 12.83
CA GLU A 48 6.02 15.86 13.86
C GLU A 48 5.00 16.64 14.72
N GLY A 49 3.80 16.08 14.86
CA GLY A 49 2.65 16.71 15.52
C GLY A 49 1.95 17.80 14.70
N GLN A 50 2.41 18.12 13.48
CA GLN A 50 1.84 19.16 12.63
C GLN A 50 0.96 18.59 11.52
N PRO A 51 -0.10 19.31 11.12
CA PRO A 51 -0.85 18.98 9.92
C PRO A 51 0.00 19.25 8.67
N VAL A 52 0.00 18.30 7.76
CA VAL A 52 0.62 18.38 6.43
C VAL A 52 -0.39 17.97 5.39
N THR A 53 -0.41 18.69 4.27
CA THR A 53 -1.21 18.34 3.10
C THR A 53 -0.41 17.41 2.21
N ILE A 54 -0.95 16.24 1.89
CA ILE A 54 -0.38 15.36 0.87
C ILE A 54 -0.37 16.11 -0.46
N ASP A 55 0.80 16.19 -1.08
CA ASP A 55 1.03 16.83 -2.38
C ASP A 55 1.60 15.79 -3.37
N SER A 56 0.74 14.88 -3.80
CA SER A 56 1.10 13.79 -4.71
C SER A 56 -0.05 13.55 -5.68
N PRO A 57 0.12 13.79 -6.99
CA PRO A 57 -0.93 13.56 -7.98
C PRO A 57 -1.33 12.08 -8.10
N TYR A 58 -0.50 11.17 -7.59
CA TYR A 58 -0.75 9.72 -7.54
C TYR A 58 -1.34 9.27 -6.19
N GLY A 59 -1.55 10.19 -5.26
CA GLY A 59 -1.87 9.91 -3.87
C GLY A 59 -0.68 9.33 -3.10
N GLN A 60 -0.91 9.06 -1.82
CA GLN A 60 0.02 8.37 -0.93
C GLN A 60 -0.54 6.97 -0.62
N TRP A 61 0.19 5.93 -1.04
CA TRP A 61 -0.12 4.55 -0.69
C TRP A 61 0.32 4.28 0.73
N ILE A 62 -0.52 3.60 1.50
CA ILE A 62 -0.29 3.36 2.92
C ILE A 62 -0.73 1.97 3.34
N SER A 63 -0.20 1.55 4.47
CA SER A 63 -0.79 0.51 5.31
C SER A 63 -1.21 1.12 6.65
N VAL A 64 -1.93 0.35 7.45
CA VAL A 64 -2.45 0.81 8.75
C VAL A 64 -1.86 0.03 9.91
N GLU A 65 -1.78 0.69 11.06
CA GLU A 65 -1.33 0.09 12.30
C GLU A 65 -2.48 -0.65 13.01
N PRO A 66 -2.21 -1.74 13.74
CA PRO A 66 -0.89 -2.34 14.02
C PRO A 66 -0.55 -3.55 13.10
N GLU A 67 -1.29 -3.78 12.01
CA GLU A 67 -1.17 -5.00 11.18
C GLU A 67 0.26 -5.20 10.66
N LEU A 68 0.85 -4.16 10.07
CA LEU A 68 2.21 -4.23 9.51
C LEU A 68 3.26 -4.56 10.58
N GLN A 69 3.24 -3.84 11.72
CA GLN A 69 4.17 -4.07 12.82
C GLN A 69 4.03 -5.49 13.39
N THR A 70 2.80 -5.99 13.51
CA THR A 70 2.51 -7.33 14.05
C THR A 70 3.16 -8.43 13.21
N ILE A 71 3.23 -8.23 11.88
CA ILE A 71 3.88 -9.15 10.95
C ILE A 71 5.40 -8.94 10.97
N CYS A 72 5.87 -7.70 10.78
CA CYS A 72 7.28 -7.45 10.51
C CYS A 72 8.18 -7.60 11.75
N ARG A 73 7.64 -7.57 12.97
CA ARG A 73 8.39 -7.90 14.20
C ARG A 73 9.02 -9.30 14.22
N ASN A 74 8.50 -10.20 13.39
CA ASN A 74 9.01 -11.55 13.25
C ASN A 74 10.03 -11.70 12.12
N PHE A 75 10.37 -10.61 11.42
CA PHE A 75 11.32 -10.68 10.31
C PHE A 75 12.75 -10.92 10.82
N PRO A 76 13.56 -11.72 10.09
CA PRO A 76 14.95 -11.91 10.43
C PRO A 76 15.70 -10.58 10.46
N ARG A 77 16.50 -10.37 11.50
CA ARG A 77 17.41 -9.22 11.57
C ARG A 77 18.32 -9.20 10.33
N GLY A 78 18.50 -8.02 9.74
CA GLY A 78 19.28 -7.85 8.51
C GLY A 78 18.51 -8.13 7.21
N GLN A 79 17.27 -8.65 7.27
CA GLN A 79 16.40 -8.87 6.11
C GLN A 79 15.10 -8.06 6.16
N VAL A 80 14.95 -7.16 7.14
CA VAL A 80 13.71 -6.40 7.37
C VAL A 80 13.25 -5.68 6.10
N LEU A 81 14.13 -4.93 5.44
CA LEU A 81 13.79 -4.19 4.23
C LEU A 81 13.37 -5.11 3.08
N GLU A 82 14.12 -6.18 2.81
CA GLU A 82 13.76 -7.16 1.77
C GLU A 82 12.38 -7.79 2.04
N LYS A 83 12.12 -8.20 3.28
CA LYS A 83 10.85 -8.80 3.71
C LYS A 83 9.70 -7.80 3.67
N LEU A 84 9.95 -6.52 3.94
CA LEU A 84 8.94 -5.47 3.77
C LEU A 84 8.61 -5.25 2.30
N HIS A 85 9.60 -5.22 1.41
CA HIS A 85 9.34 -5.10 -0.03
C HIS A 85 8.51 -6.28 -0.55
N GLN A 86 8.83 -7.49 -0.08
CA GLN A 86 8.04 -8.70 -0.35
C GLN A 86 6.60 -8.57 0.15
N LEU A 87 6.41 -8.26 1.45
CA LEU A 87 5.11 -8.15 2.10
C LEU A 87 4.22 -7.07 1.46
N LEU A 88 4.81 -5.92 1.12
CA LEU A 88 4.11 -4.74 0.61
C LEU A 88 3.89 -4.77 -0.90
N GLY A 89 4.34 -5.81 -1.60
CA GLY A 89 4.24 -5.85 -3.06
C GLY A 89 5.11 -4.79 -3.74
N LEU A 90 6.19 -4.35 -3.11
CA LEU A 90 7.15 -3.43 -3.71
C LEU A 90 8.16 -4.22 -4.54
N LYS A 91 8.83 -3.52 -5.46
CA LYS A 91 9.92 -4.08 -6.27
C LYS A 91 11.02 -4.64 -5.36
N PRO A 92 11.78 -5.66 -5.82
CA PRO A 92 12.94 -6.16 -5.09
C PRO A 92 13.81 -5.05 -4.52
N ALA A 93 14.12 -5.12 -3.23
CA ALA A 93 14.91 -4.12 -2.56
C ALA A 93 16.32 -4.07 -3.16
N THR A 94 16.87 -2.87 -3.28
CA THR A 94 18.23 -2.62 -3.75
C THR A 94 18.97 -1.78 -2.73
N GLU A 95 20.28 -1.58 -2.94
CA GLU A 95 21.10 -0.72 -2.09
C GLU A 95 20.54 0.72 -1.98
N ALA A 96 19.89 1.21 -3.05
CA ALA A 96 19.28 2.54 -3.05
C ALA A 96 18.11 2.67 -2.04
N ASN A 97 17.51 1.55 -1.64
CA ASN A 97 16.38 1.52 -0.72
C ASN A 97 16.79 1.59 0.77
N ARG A 98 18.09 1.52 1.11
CA ARG A 98 18.55 1.58 2.52
C ARG A 98 18.18 2.87 3.25
N ASN A 99 17.92 3.94 2.51
CA ASN A 99 17.50 5.22 3.08
C ASN A 99 15.99 5.36 3.23
N GLU A 100 15.21 4.35 2.84
CA GLU A 100 13.78 4.37 3.08
C GLU A 100 13.45 4.44 4.56
N ARG A 101 12.36 5.13 4.87
CA ARG A 101 11.82 5.30 6.21
C ARG A 101 10.34 4.99 6.17
N PHE A 102 9.82 4.57 7.31
CA PHE A 102 8.39 4.72 7.55
C PHE A 102 8.12 6.16 7.95
N VAL A 103 7.30 6.84 7.14
CA VAL A 103 6.64 8.06 7.58
C VAL A 103 5.29 7.65 8.14
N ARG A 104 5.12 7.84 9.45
CA ARG A 104 3.91 7.53 10.20
C ARG A 104 3.07 8.78 10.39
N PHE A 105 1.76 8.65 10.31
CA PHE A 105 0.83 9.77 10.45
C PHE A 105 -0.57 9.32 10.84
N THR A 106 -1.36 10.25 11.37
CA THR A 106 -2.79 10.07 11.63
C THR A 106 -3.65 10.76 10.58
N ILE A 107 -4.79 10.15 10.26
CA ILE A 107 -5.77 10.68 9.32
C ILE A 107 -7.13 10.74 10.01
N GLU A 108 -7.72 11.92 10.05
CA GLU A 108 -9.08 12.12 10.54
C GLU A 108 -10.12 11.72 9.50
N LYS A 109 -11.36 11.48 9.94
CA LYS A 109 -12.45 11.11 9.02
C LYS A 109 -12.77 12.28 8.08
N GLN A 110 -12.67 12.04 6.78
CA GLN A 110 -13.02 13.00 5.73
C GLN A 110 -14.05 12.37 4.79
N ALA A 111 -15.02 13.16 4.30
CA ALA A 111 -16.21 12.66 3.62
C ALA A 111 -16.08 12.57 2.08
N ASN A 112 -14.94 12.98 1.50
CA ASN A 112 -14.84 13.28 0.07
C ASN A 112 -14.11 12.20 -0.76
N GLY A 113 -13.93 11.00 -0.23
CA GLY A 113 -13.35 9.89 -0.99
C GLY A 113 -14.19 9.50 -2.22
N PRO A 114 -13.67 8.67 -3.13
CA PRO A 114 -12.33 8.08 -3.12
C PRO A 114 -11.28 8.89 -3.90
N THR A 115 -11.64 9.91 -4.69
CA THR A 115 -10.66 10.59 -5.56
C THR A 115 -10.51 12.09 -5.27
N GLN A 116 -11.01 12.59 -4.13
CA GLN A 116 -10.84 13.99 -3.75
C GLN A 116 -9.97 14.13 -2.50
N THR A 117 -10.49 13.82 -1.32
CA THR A 117 -9.69 13.84 -0.07
C THR A 117 -10.10 12.70 0.87
N GLY A 118 -9.25 12.38 1.83
CA GLY A 118 -9.49 11.38 2.86
C GLY A 118 -8.71 10.10 2.60
N ILE A 119 -9.40 8.97 2.66
CA ILE A 119 -8.78 7.65 2.49
C ILE A 119 -9.78 6.73 1.81
N PHE A 120 -9.30 5.90 0.89
CA PHE A 120 -10.12 4.90 0.24
C PHE A 120 -9.38 3.59 0.08
N ARG A 121 -10.15 2.52 -0.09
CA ARG A 121 -9.61 1.19 -0.36
C ARG A 121 -9.35 1.05 -1.88
N PRO A 122 -8.12 0.77 -2.33
CA PRO A 122 -7.81 0.58 -3.75
C PRO A 122 -8.26 -0.83 -4.18
N CYS A 123 -9.57 -1.06 -4.24
CA CYS A 123 -10.14 -2.34 -4.60
C CYS A 123 -11.53 -2.13 -5.24
N ALA A 124 -12.20 -3.20 -5.68
CA ALA A 124 -13.49 -3.02 -6.34
C ALA A 124 -14.57 -2.33 -5.47
N ASN A 125 -14.45 -2.33 -4.14
CA ASN A 125 -15.27 -1.51 -3.24
C ASN A 125 -14.40 -0.49 -2.48
N PRO A 126 -14.41 0.80 -2.83
CA PRO A 126 -13.55 1.80 -2.20
C PRO A 126 -13.89 2.14 -0.76
N ASP A 127 -15.02 1.65 -0.23
CA ASP A 127 -15.43 1.91 1.14
C ASP A 127 -14.43 1.31 2.14
N THR A 128 -13.91 2.17 3.01
CA THR A 128 -13.00 1.77 4.08
C THR A 128 -13.66 0.91 5.16
N ALA A 129 -14.99 0.89 5.24
CA ALA A 129 -15.75 -0.01 6.09
C ALA A 129 -16.04 -1.38 5.44
N ALA A 130 -15.73 -1.56 4.15
CA ALA A 130 -15.92 -2.84 3.48
C ALA A 130 -15.06 -3.94 4.10
N THR A 131 -15.67 -5.09 4.37
CA THR A 131 -15.02 -6.25 5.01
C THR A 131 -14.44 -7.25 4.01
N GLN A 132 -14.59 -6.99 2.71
CA GLN A 132 -13.97 -7.73 1.62
C GLN A 132 -14.13 -6.94 0.31
N CYS A 133 -13.30 -7.27 -0.67
CA CYS A 133 -13.43 -6.78 -2.04
C CYS A 133 -13.54 -7.98 -2.99
N GLY A 134 -14.46 -7.90 -3.95
CA GLY A 134 -14.60 -8.88 -5.02
C GLY A 134 -14.08 -8.33 -6.35
N ASN A 135 -14.56 -8.89 -7.46
CA ASN A 135 -14.19 -8.45 -8.81
C ASN A 135 -15.17 -7.42 -9.44
N GLN A 136 -16.27 -7.11 -8.75
CA GLN A 136 -17.29 -6.20 -9.25
C GLN A 136 -17.14 -4.85 -8.59
N ILE A 137 -16.98 -3.79 -9.41
CA ILE A 137 -16.85 -2.43 -8.90
C ILE A 137 -18.18 -2.02 -8.24
N LYS A 138 -18.13 -1.69 -6.96
CA LYS A 138 -19.25 -1.25 -6.11
C LYS A 138 -19.11 0.23 -5.82
N VAL A 139 -19.27 1.06 -6.84
CA VAL A 139 -19.34 2.52 -6.71
C VAL A 139 -20.69 3.01 -7.21
N ALA A 140 -21.16 4.13 -6.68
CA ALA A 140 -22.34 4.78 -7.25
C ALA A 140 -22.00 5.30 -8.66
N ASP A 141 -22.95 5.27 -9.60
CA ASP A 141 -22.76 5.71 -11.00
C ASP A 141 -22.24 7.16 -11.12
N SER A 142 -22.39 7.99 -10.09
CA SER A 142 -21.83 9.35 -10.00
C SER A 142 -20.31 9.39 -9.76
N GLN A 143 -19.64 8.26 -9.51
CA GLN A 143 -18.22 8.15 -9.18
C GLN A 143 -17.36 7.65 -10.37
N GLY A 144 -17.67 8.09 -11.59
CA GLY A 144 -16.89 7.74 -12.79
C GLY A 144 -15.39 8.03 -12.68
N ALA A 145 -15.00 9.00 -11.84
CA ALA A 145 -13.60 9.26 -11.52
C ALA A 145 -12.89 8.06 -10.87
N TYR A 146 -13.58 7.31 -9.99
CA TYR A 146 -13.01 6.11 -9.37
C TYR A 146 -12.84 4.98 -10.37
N VAL A 147 -13.83 4.77 -11.24
CA VAL A 147 -13.74 3.74 -12.29
C VAL A 147 -12.55 4.01 -13.21
N SER A 148 -12.38 5.26 -13.62
CA SER A 148 -11.22 5.70 -14.41
C SER A 148 -9.91 5.53 -13.65
N TRP A 149 -9.85 5.93 -12.38
CA TRP A 149 -8.68 5.71 -11.52
C TRP A 149 -8.33 4.23 -11.41
N PHE A 150 -9.33 3.36 -11.16
CA PHE A 150 -9.16 1.92 -11.01
C PHE A 150 -8.64 1.28 -12.29
N ALA A 151 -9.22 1.63 -13.45
CA ALA A 151 -8.76 1.15 -14.76
C ALA A 151 -7.32 1.61 -15.07
N ASN A 152 -7.00 2.88 -14.81
CA ASN A 152 -5.63 3.40 -14.99
C ASN A 152 -4.64 2.70 -14.05
N GLN A 153 -5.04 2.43 -12.81
CA GLN A 153 -4.22 1.70 -11.85
C GLN A 153 -3.97 0.26 -12.30
N MET A 154 -4.95 -0.43 -12.91
CA MET A 154 -4.74 -1.75 -13.50
C MET A 154 -3.66 -1.70 -14.60
N VAL A 155 -3.74 -0.73 -15.52
CA VAL A 155 -2.75 -0.56 -16.61
C VAL A 155 -1.36 -0.26 -16.04
N PHE A 156 -1.27 0.57 -15.02
CA PHE A 156 -0.01 0.90 -14.37
C PHE A 156 0.60 -0.28 -13.61
N SER A 157 -0.24 -1.07 -12.93
CA SER A 157 0.18 -2.17 -12.06
C SER A 157 0.60 -3.39 -12.85
N TYR A 158 -0.17 -3.79 -13.87
CA TYR A 158 -0.02 -5.08 -14.55
C TYR A 158 0.85 -5.03 -15.81
N LYS A 159 1.92 -4.25 -15.77
CA LYS A 159 2.88 -4.14 -16.87
C LYS A 159 4.20 -4.84 -16.54
N ARG A 160 4.72 -5.60 -17.50
CA ARG A 160 6.10 -6.10 -17.50
C ARG A 160 6.96 -5.26 -18.42
N ASP A 161 8.17 -4.98 -17.97
CA ASP A 161 9.16 -4.22 -18.72
C ASP A 161 10.53 -4.90 -18.57
N PRO A 162 11.39 -4.91 -19.60
CA PRO A 162 12.76 -5.43 -19.45
C PRO A 162 13.50 -4.83 -18.25
N ALA A 163 13.34 -3.53 -17.99
CA ALA A 163 13.88 -2.85 -16.84
C ALA A 163 12.93 -2.90 -15.63
N MET A 164 13.48 -3.16 -14.43
CA MET A 164 12.70 -3.18 -13.20
C MET A 164 12.03 -1.82 -12.90
N SER A 165 12.66 -0.71 -13.30
CA SER A 165 12.08 0.63 -13.17
C SER A 165 10.78 0.79 -13.97
N GLY A 166 10.69 0.16 -15.14
CA GLY A 166 9.49 0.19 -16.00
C GLY A 166 8.40 -0.79 -15.61
N THR A 167 8.73 -1.87 -14.88
CA THR A 167 7.77 -2.89 -14.42
C THR A 167 6.81 -2.30 -13.39
N GLY A 168 5.56 -2.76 -13.38
CA GLY A 168 4.52 -2.30 -12.46
C GLY A 168 4.63 -2.92 -11.06
N TYR A 169 3.48 -3.08 -10.41
CA TYR A 169 3.35 -3.60 -9.04
C TYR A 169 2.27 -4.68 -8.99
N PRO A 170 2.44 -5.75 -8.18
CA PRO A 170 1.47 -6.83 -8.06
C PRO A 170 0.27 -6.37 -7.23
N TRP A 171 -0.49 -5.40 -7.73
CA TRP A 171 -1.65 -4.87 -7.02
C TRP A 171 -2.76 -5.93 -6.97
N THR A 172 -3.22 -6.28 -5.78
CA THR A 172 -4.21 -7.37 -5.66
C THR A 172 -5.59 -6.95 -6.10
N ARG A 173 -5.89 -5.64 -6.09
CA ARG A 173 -7.24 -5.02 -6.18
C ARG A 173 -8.26 -5.62 -5.22
N LEU A 174 -7.80 -6.26 -4.15
CA LEU A 174 -8.61 -6.92 -3.12
C LEU A 174 -8.50 -6.23 -1.76
N GLY A 175 -7.87 -5.06 -1.69
CA GLY A 175 -7.74 -4.24 -0.49
C GLY A 175 -6.61 -4.66 0.44
N TYR A 176 -5.63 -5.41 -0.08
CA TYR A 176 -4.40 -5.77 0.61
C TYR A 176 -3.21 -5.89 -0.36
N THR A 177 -1.98 -5.74 0.11
CA THR A 177 -0.78 -5.85 -0.71
C THR A 177 -0.50 -7.30 -1.12
N TYR A 178 0.06 -7.55 -2.30
CA TYR A 178 0.47 -8.90 -2.70
C TYR A 178 1.84 -9.23 -2.08
N ASN A 179 1.87 -10.21 -1.17
CA ASN A 179 3.09 -10.76 -0.64
C ASN A 179 3.72 -11.73 -1.65
N TRP A 180 4.84 -11.32 -2.25
CA TRP A 180 5.57 -12.16 -3.22
C TRP A 180 6.74 -12.93 -2.61
N ASP A 181 6.89 -12.93 -1.28
CA ASP A 181 7.88 -13.79 -0.61
C ASP A 181 7.67 -15.26 -1.01
N PRO A 182 8.66 -15.92 -1.64
CA PRO A 182 8.51 -17.32 -2.05
C PRO A 182 8.33 -18.29 -0.87
N ALA A 183 8.68 -17.87 0.35
CA ALA A 183 8.48 -18.66 1.57
C ALA A 183 7.12 -18.40 2.24
N ALA A 184 6.33 -17.43 1.77
CA ALA A 184 5.03 -17.16 2.35
C ALA A 184 4.01 -18.26 2.01
N ALA A 185 3.27 -18.69 3.03
CA ALA A 185 2.20 -19.67 2.86
C ALA A 185 0.94 -19.07 2.18
N ASP A 186 0.81 -17.74 2.18
CA ASP A 186 -0.30 -17.00 1.57
C ASP A 186 0.25 -15.77 0.84
N ILE A 187 -0.38 -15.40 -0.28
CA ILE A 187 -0.07 -14.19 -1.05
C ILE A 187 -0.57 -12.92 -0.35
N ARG A 188 -1.31 -13.05 0.75
CA ARG A 188 -1.83 -11.90 1.49
C ARG A 188 -0.70 -11.20 2.26
N GLY A 189 -0.47 -9.94 1.92
CA GLY A 189 0.27 -9.00 2.75
C GLY A 189 -0.64 -8.29 3.76
N VAL A 190 -0.52 -6.96 3.83
CA VAL A 190 -1.27 -6.11 4.78
C VAL A 190 -2.39 -5.37 4.08
N GLN A 191 -3.38 -4.86 4.82
CA GLN A 191 -4.37 -3.98 4.22
C GLN A 191 -3.72 -2.72 3.66
N GLU A 192 -4.07 -2.42 2.41
CA GLU A 192 -3.57 -1.26 1.67
C GLU A 192 -4.68 -0.24 1.48
N TYR A 193 -4.29 1.03 1.50
CA TYR A 193 -5.18 2.15 1.25
C TYR A 193 -4.44 3.22 0.44
N VAL A 194 -5.21 4.11 -0.16
CA VAL A 194 -4.67 5.30 -0.82
C VAL A 194 -5.26 6.53 -0.17
N VAL A 195 -4.39 7.49 0.11
CA VAL A 195 -4.71 8.83 0.58
C VAL A 195 -4.59 9.77 -0.62
N PRO A 196 -5.70 10.33 -1.14
CA PRO A 196 -5.65 11.23 -2.30
C PRO A 196 -4.81 12.48 -2.05
N ASP A 197 -4.39 13.12 -3.14
CA ASP A 197 -3.84 14.48 -3.12
C ASP A 197 -4.72 15.43 -2.29
N LYS A 198 -4.12 16.46 -1.69
CA LYS A 198 -4.79 17.48 -0.88
C LYS A 198 -5.43 16.99 0.42
N THR A 199 -5.27 15.71 0.76
CA THR A 199 -5.67 15.20 2.08
C THR A 199 -4.75 15.76 3.16
N VAL A 200 -5.32 16.31 4.23
CA VAL A 200 -4.58 16.70 5.43
C VAL A 200 -4.35 15.48 6.32
N VAL A 201 -3.11 15.27 6.74
CA VAL A 201 -2.66 14.25 7.69
C VAL A 201 -1.82 14.90 8.78
N THR A 202 -1.70 14.27 9.95
CA THR A 202 -0.79 14.75 11.00
C THR A 202 0.40 13.81 11.11
N VAL A 203 1.61 14.29 10.79
CA VAL A 203 2.83 13.47 10.88
C VAL A 203 3.09 13.12 12.33
N THR A 204 3.33 11.85 12.62
CA THR A 204 3.62 11.38 13.97
C THR A 204 5.08 11.02 14.16
N GLU A 205 5.74 10.46 13.13
CA GLU A 205 7.12 9.99 13.25
C GLU A 205 7.74 9.71 11.86
N ILE A 206 9.05 9.88 11.75
CA ILE A 206 9.88 9.29 10.70
C ILE A 206 10.82 8.28 11.37
N VAL A 207 10.68 7.00 11.04
CA VAL A 207 11.38 5.91 11.72
C VAL A 207 12.02 4.94 10.72
N LYS A 208 13.16 4.35 11.09
CA LYS A 208 13.79 3.31 10.26
C LYS A 208 12.93 2.05 10.26
N PRO A 209 12.87 1.31 9.14
CA PRO A 209 12.12 0.06 9.09
C PRO A 209 12.56 -0.96 10.15
N GLU A 210 13.85 -1.05 10.44
CA GLU A 210 14.42 -1.96 11.44
C GLU A 210 13.97 -1.61 12.86
N ASP A 211 13.90 -0.31 13.17
CA ASP A 211 13.47 0.17 14.50
C ASP A 211 11.96 0.00 14.68
N TYR A 212 11.17 0.28 13.62
CA TYR A 212 9.73 0.07 13.63
C TYR A 212 9.34 -1.39 13.81
N CYS A 213 10.06 -2.28 13.12
CA CYS A 213 9.87 -3.73 13.15
C CYS A 213 10.66 -4.42 14.27
N ALA A 214 11.20 -3.69 15.24
CA ALA A 214 11.80 -4.32 16.41
C ALA A 214 10.69 -4.97 17.29
N PRO A 215 10.98 -6.11 17.96
CA PRO A 215 10.04 -6.79 18.86
C PRO A 215 9.59 -5.96 20.06
#